data_AF-A0A936D7E7-F1
#
_entry.id   AF-A0A936D7E7-F1
#
_cell.length_a   1.000
_cell.length_b   1.000
_cell.length_c   1.000
_cell.angle_alpha   90.00
_cell.angle_beta   90.00
_cell.angle_gamma   90.00
#
_symmetry.space_group_name_H-M   'P 1'
#
loop_
_entity.id
_entity.type
_entity.pdbx_description
1 polymer ?
#
loop_
_entity_poly.entity_id
_entity_poly.type
_entity_poly.pdbx_seq_one_letter_code
_entity_poly.pdbx_strand_id
1 'polypeptide(L)'
;MGTHHRTAIASGLLFTVIGAIGLGACVSDTAEMPPIPDGSTPTPTTPPPPLPELDAAADAADAAIPPLPPPPPPKQDEVTEQFGIFVSANGAPGAAGTRAAPVSTISEGITLAKAAKKRVYVCASTYAEALELLPGVSIVGNMDCATDPTKWTISQANTIVASPTSPAITAREINVPTRIDGLDVIAPAGNDTEPSSIGLLAVNSTGLTFVGGKIEAQSGANGKNGEAPEGFLANVVRTAEPPRANSACIAGLGAGSPCRYSEGGALVNARPEIGLSQGGQVTCQAAGASLTAAGGEGGVGRLYRASQGSAVPYAAPTPGKPGVPDVTPAQPAGGASSFGGTFGEGEYRVGDGTQGGQAATASAGGAGGFGSAALVPVPTEPFMTFASSGGGGGAGGCPGRAGTPGRGGGASIAVLTTRSPLRLEKTVLRAGNGGNGGRGSFGSAPTLGQAGAGAGAAGAPGVQAGASGHGAGGPSIAIVHDTTVPTQVQCQLAHGAAGVSPGEQTQPGTFPGQPARTIPAATPAIAQDTFKY
;
A
#
# COMPACT_ATOMS: atom_id res chain seq x y z
N MET A 1 -10.64 54.49 -34.38
CA MET A 1 -10.80 55.09 -33.04
C MET A 1 -10.83 53.93 -32.04
N GLY A 2 -9.89 53.71 -31.12
CA GLY A 2 -8.52 54.24 -30.93
C GLY A 2 -7.61 53.11 -30.38
N THR A 3 -6.34 53.04 -30.74
CA THR A 3 -5.18 53.46 -29.92
C THR A 3 -5.11 52.80 -28.53
N HIS A 4 -4.39 51.69 -28.38
CA HIS A 4 -2.96 51.62 -28.00
C HIS A 4 -2.67 51.67 -26.48
N HIS A 5 -2.19 50.56 -25.91
CA HIS A 5 -0.86 50.55 -25.29
C HIS A 5 -0.20 49.15 -25.24
N ARG A 6 1.13 49.13 -25.36
CA ARG A 6 2.00 47.96 -25.18
C ARG A 6 2.62 48.03 -23.78
N THR A 7 2.94 46.90 -23.16
CA THR A 7 4.22 46.77 -22.43
C THR A 7 4.71 45.33 -22.55
N ALA A 8 5.99 45.15 -22.88
CA ALA A 8 6.68 43.87 -22.83
C ALA A 8 7.75 43.95 -21.73
N ILE A 9 8.00 42.85 -21.02
CA ILE A 9 9.20 42.68 -20.20
C ILE A 9 9.82 41.34 -20.57
N ALA A 10 11.04 41.40 -21.08
CA ALA A 10 11.90 40.25 -21.29
C ALA A 10 13.11 40.36 -20.36
N SER A 11 13.37 39.31 -19.60
CA SER A 11 14.61 39.04 -18.89
C SER A 11 14.65 37.52 -18.69
N GLY A 12 15.69 36.78 -19.04
CA GLY A 12 17.06 37.20 -19.32
C GLY A 12 17.96 36.76 -18.18
N LEU A 13 18.19 35.46 -18.04
CA LEU A 13 19.25 34.93 -17.18
C LEU A 13 19.93 33.75 -17.87
N LEU A 14 21.14 34.01 -18.35
CA LEU A 14 22.05 33.05 -18.93
C LEU A 14 22.96 32.53 -17.81
N PHE A 15 22.88 31.25 -17.44
CA PHE A 15 23.82 30.63 -16.51
C PHE A 15 24.69 29.60 -17.23
N THR A 16 25.87 30.05 -17.65
CA THR A 16 26.93 29.18 -18.14
C THR A 16 27.72 28.67 -16.94
N VAL A 17 27.64 27.36 -16.66
CA VAL A 17 28.53 26.71 -15.68
C VAL A 17 29.60 25.92 -16.43
N ILE A 18 30.81 26.48 -16.44
CA ILE A 18 32.04 25.75 -16.78
C ILE A 18 32.66 25.32 -15.45
N GLY A 19 32.89 24.01 -15.27
CA GLY A 19 33.31 23.47 -13.97
C GLY A 19 33.94 22.08 -14.04
N ALA A 20 35.22 22.05 -14.46
CA ALA A 20 36.25 21.04 -14.18
C ALA A 20 35.88 19.54 -14.11
N ILE A 21 36.42 18.78 -15.06
CA ILE A 21 36.62 17.33 -14.93
C ILE A 21 37.75 17.09 -13.90
N GLY A 22 37.44 16.43 -12.79
CA GLY A 22 38.43 15.96 -11.81
C GLY A 22 38.64 14.46 -11.90
N LEU A 23 39.80 14.01 -12.40
CA LEU A 23 40.27 12.64 -12.21
C LEU A 23 40.63 12.45 -10.73
N GLY A 24 39.88 11.58 -10.03
CA GLY A 24 40.19 11.12 -8.66
C GLY A 24 40.54 9.64 -8.67
N ALA A 25 41.72 9.29 -8.18
CA ALA A 25 42.28 7.94 -8.30
C ALA A 25 41.62 6.92 -7.36
N CYS A 26 41.68 5.65 -7.76
CA CYS A 26 41.35 4.50 -6.94
C CYS A 26 42.29 4.42 -5.72
N VAL A 27 41.76 4.32 -4.51
CA VAL A 27 42.49 3.79 -3.36
C VAL A 27 41.64 2.69 -2.74
N SER A 28 42.21 1.50 -2.68
CA SER A 28 41.61 0.34 -2.00
C SER A 28 41.94 0.43 -0.52
N ASP A 29 40.92 0.37 0.34
CA ASP A 29 41.12 0.15 1.78
C ASP A 29 40.56 -1.22 2.17
N THR A 30 41.47 -2.17 2.34
CA THR A 30 41.21 -3.49 2.91
C THR A 30 41.17 -3.38 4.43
N ALA A 31 39.98 -3.33 5.02
CA ALA A 31 39.83 -3.43 6.47
C ALA A 31 40.05 -4.87 6.95
N GLU A 32 41.09 -5.10 7.73
CA GLU A 32 41.38 -6.37 8.41
C GLU A 32 40.24 -6.80 9.35
N MET A 33 39.98 -8.11 9.39
CA MET A 33 39.05 -8.75 10.32
C MET A 33 39.86 -9.47 11.40
N PRO A 34 39.63 -9.20 12.71
CA PRO A 34 40.46 -9.76 13.78
C PRO A 34 40.23 -11.26 14.00
N PRO A 35 41.24 -12.01 14.49
CA PRO A 35 41.19 -13.47 14.60
C PRO A 35 40.27 -13.96 15.72
N ILE A 36 39.53 -15.03 15.44
CA ILE A 36 38.77 -15.82 16.43
C ILE A 36 39.72 -16.89 17.00
N PRO A 37 39.80 -17.09 18.33
CA PRO A 37 40.70 -18.09 18.92
C PRO A 37 40.14 -19.52 18.84
N ASP A 38 41.02 -20.47 18.56
CA ASP A 38 40.73 -21.92 18.52
C ASP A 38 40.24 -22.49 19.87
N GLY A 39 39.37 -23.50 19.80
CA GLY A 39 38.69 -24.06 20.96
C GLY A 39 38.22 -25.51 20.82
N SER A 40 39.18 -26.45 20.71
CA SER A 40 39.07 -27.90 21.01
C SER A 40 38.09 -28.80 20.22
N THR A 41 38.68 -29.79 19.53
CA THR A 41 38.04 -31.06 19.10
C THR A 41 37.68 -31.95 20.30
N PRO A 42 36.68 -32.85 20.15
CA PRO A 42 37.07 -34.26 20.04
C PRO A 42 36.30 -35.07 18.97
N THR A 43 37.01 -36.00 18.33
CA THR A 43 36.50 -37.15 17.56
C THR A 43 36.48 -38.43 18.43
N PRO A 44 35.93 -39.59 18.01
CA PRO A 44 35.06 -39.91 16.86
C PRO A 44 33.68 -40.43 17.39
N THR A 45 32.81 -41.27 16.78
CA THR A 45 32.84 -42.10 15.56
C THR A 45 31.41 -42.42 15.08
N THR A 46 31.09 -42.31 13.79
CA THR A 46 29.97 -43.03 13.15
C THR A 46 30.21 -43.09 11.63
N PRO A 47 30.12 -44.27 10.95
CA PRO A 47 30.26 -44.32 9.50
C PRO A 47 29.02 -43.75 8.80
N PRO A 48 29.17 -42.99 7.70
CA PRO A 48 28.02 -42.52 6.93
C PRO A 48 27.31 -43.69 6.22
N PRO A 49 25.98 -43.63 6.02
CA PRO A 49 25.29 -44.57 5.14
C PRO A 49 25.79 -44.40 3.69
N PRO A 50 25.73 -45.46 2.86
CA PRO A 50 26.15 -45.37 1.47
C PRO A 50 25.31 -44.31 0.73
N LEU A 51 26.01 -43.48 -0.05
CA LEU A 51 25.37 -42.55 -0.97
C LEU A 51 24.49 -43.34 -1.96
N PRO A 52 23.26 -42.90 -2.26
CA PRO A 52 22.56 -43.42 -3.43
C PRO A 52 23.40 -43.08 -4.67
N GLU A 53 23.66 -44.09 -5.51
CA GLU A 53 24.32 -43.88 -6.79
C GLU A 53 23.47 -42.92 -7.62
N LEU A 54 24.07 -41.78 -7.98
CA LEU A 54 23.42 -40.77 -8.78
C LEU A 54 23.43 -41.28 -10.23
N ASP A 55 22.31 -41.84 -10.68
CA ASP A 55 22.12 -42.33 -12.05
C ASP A 55 22.38 -41.21 -13.07
N ALA A 56 23.61 -41.15 -13.57
CA ALA A 56 24.04 -40.24 -14.61
C ALA A 56 23.59 -40.77 -15.98
N ALA A 57 22.30 -40.64 -16.28
CA ALA A 57 21.74 -41.06 -17.57
C ALA A 57 20.73 -40.03 -18.13
N ALA A 58 21.19 -39.33 -19.18
CA ALA A 58 20.37 -38.75 -20.25
C ALA A 58 19.41 -37.57 -19.92
N ASP A 59 19.95 -36.44 -19.48
CA ASP A 59 19.50 -35.15 -20.05
C ASP A 59 20.16 -34.98 -21.44
N ALA A 60 19.61 -35.69 -22.42
CA ALA A 60 19.94 -35.44 -23.82
C ALA A 60 19.32 -34.09 -24.20
N ALA A 61 20.13 -33.20 -24.78
CA ALA A 61 19.67 -31.89 -25.22
C ALA A 61 18.42 -32.03 -26.10
N ASP A 62 17.28 -31.51 -25.61
CA ASP A 62 16.09 -31.29 -26.43
C ASP A 62 16.45 -30.22 -27.47
N ALA A 63 16.97 -30.70 -28.59
CA ALA A 63 17.28 -29.90 -29.76
C ALA A 63 15.94 -29.44 -30.34
N ALA A 64 15.42 -28.35 -29.76
CA ALA A 64 14.09 -27.81 -29.96
C ALA A 64 13.62 -28.01 -31.40
N ILE A 65 12.68 -28.94 -31.58
CA ILE A 65 12.11 -29.26 -32.88
C ILE A 65 11.66 -27.92 -33.48
N PRO A 66 12.15 -27.52 -34.66
CA PRO A 66 11.86 -26.21 -35.22
C PRO A 66 10.34 -26.06 -35.29
N PRO A 67 9.78 -24.95 -34.75
CA PRO A 67 8.35 -24.82 -34.56
C PRO A 67 7.63 -25.05 -35.88
N LEU A 68 6.60 -25.90 -35.84
CA LEU A 68 5.84 -26.28 -37.03
C LEU A 68 5.43 -25.01 -37.80
N PRO A 69 5.61 -24.95 -39.12
CA PRO A 69 5.19 -23.79 -39.89
C PRO A 69 3.70 -23.54 -39.65
N PRO A 70 3.27 -22.26 -39.59
CA PRO A 70 1.88 -21.92 -39.32
C PRO A 70 0.96 -22.59 -40.35
N PRO A 71 -0.26 -23.00 -39.97
CA PRO A 71 -1.26 -23.45 -40.94
C PRO A 71 -1.39 -22.41 -42.06
N PRO A 72 -1.41 -22.79 -43.35
CA PRO A 72 -1.53 -21.83 -44.44
C PRO A 72 -2.87 -21.05 -44.33
N PRO A 73 -2.93 -19.81 -44.86
CA PRO A 73 -4.19 -19.05 -44.83
C PRO A 73 -5.26 -19.78 -45.65
N PRO A 74 -6.55 -19.68 -45.28
CA PRO A 74 -7.62 -20.27 -46.05
C PRO A 74 -7.65 -19.65 -47.45
N LYS A 75 -7.90 -20.50 -48.46
CA LYS A 75 -8.23 -20.00 -49.80
C LYS A 75 -9.73 -19.65 -49.87
N GLN A 76 -10.11 -18.81 -50.83
CA GLN A 76 -11.48 -18.34 -50.99
C GLN A 76 -12.49 -19.49 -51.27
N ASP A 77 -12.03 -20.60 -51.86
CA ASP A 77 -12.80 -21.84 -52.07
C ASP A 77 -13.01 -22.67 -50.79
N GLU A 78 -12.24 -22.43 -49.73
CA GLU A 78 -12.42 -23.06 -48.41
C GLU A 78 -13.45 -22.32 -47.53
N VAL A 79 -14.01 -21.19 -47.98
CA VAL A 79 -15.00 -20.40 -47.23
C VAL A 79 -16.40 -21.00 -47.37
N THR A 80 -16.59 -22.19 -46.78
CA THR A 80 -17.87 -22.94 -46.79
C THR A 80 -18.19 -23.58 -45.44
N GLU A 81 -19.45 -23.99 -45.28
CA GLU A 81 -19.98 -24.71 -44.12
C GLU A 81 -19.26 -26.04 -43.85
N GLN A 82 -18.52 -26.58 -44.82
CA GLN A 82 -17.70 -27.78 -44.63
C GLN A 82 -16.49 -27.50 -43.73
N PHE A 83 -15.85 -26.33 -43.87
CA PHE A 83 -14.58 -26.00 -43.23
C PHE A 83 -14.72 -25.07 -42.01
N GLY A 84 -15.77 -24.24 -41.97
CA GLY A 84 -15.93 -23.21 -40.95
C GLY A 84 -17.32 -23.06 -40.35
N ILE A 85 -17.34 -22.37 -39.22
CA ILE A 85 -18.51 -21.78 -38.55
C ILE A 85 -18.50 -20.27 -38.81
N PHE A 86 -19.67 -19.69 -39.09
CA PHE A 86 -19.83 -18.31 -39.53
C PHE A 86 -20.40 -17.41 -38.44
N VAL A 87 -19.75 -16.27 -38.21
CA VAL A 87 -20.07 -15.29 -37.18
C VAL A 87 -20.30 -13.93 -37.81
N SER A 88 -21.43 -13.28 -37.49
CA SER A 88 -21.80 -11.94 -37.97
C SER A 88 -22.42 -11.14 -36.84
N ALA A 89 -22.09 -9.86 -36.71
CA ALA A 89 -22.72 -8.97 -35.72
C ALA A 89 -24.25 -8.83 -35.93
N ASN A 90 -24.75 -9.14 -37.14
CA ASN A 90 -26.18 -9.21 -37.48
C ASN A 90 -26.74 -10.65 -37.42
N GLY A 91 -25.95 -11.61 -36.92
CA GLY A 91 -26.38 -13.00 -36.71
C GLY A 91 -27.36 -13.14 -35.55
N ALA A 92 -27.81 -14.37 -35.30
CA ALA A 92 -28.73 -14.68 -34.20
C ALA A 92 -28.05 -15.52 -33.11
N PRO A 93 -28.32 -15.27 -31.81
CA PRO A 93 -27.93 -16.19 -30.75
C PRO A 93 -28.58 -17.57 -30.95
N GLY A 94 -27.84 -18.64 -30.73
CA GLY A 94 -28.30 -20.02 -30.92
C GLY A 94 -28.42 -20.47 -32.39
N ALA A 95 -27.90 -19.69 -33.34
CA ALA A 95 -27.95 -20.03 -34.76
C ALA A 95 -27.01 -21.22 -35.10
N ALA A 96 -27.25 -21.85 -36.25
CA ALA A 96 -26.47 -23.01 -36.69
C ALA A 96 -25.02 -22.68 -37.10
N GLY A 97 -24.65 -21.39 -37.18
CA GLY A 97 -23.31 -20.96 -37.57
C GLY A 97 -23.00 -21.23 -39.05
N THR A 98 -23.99 -21.17 -39.93
CA THR A 98 -23.84 -21.27 -41.39
C THR A 98 -23.84 -19.89 -42.03
N ARG A 99 -23.47 -19.74 -43.31
CA ARG A 99 -23.51 -18.41 -43.96
C ARG A 99 -24.91 -17.80 -44.01
N ALA A 100 -25.94 -18.65 -44.09
CA ALA A 100 -27.35 -18.24 -44.10
C ALA A 100 -27.95 -18.04 -42.69
N ALA A 101 -27.34 -18.60 -41.65
CA ALA A 101 -27.72 -18.44 -40.26
C ALA A 101 -26.47 -18.34 -39.37
N PRO A 102 -25.72 -17.22 -39.46
CA PRO A 102 -24.52 -17.02 -38.67
C PRO A 102 -24.88 -16.71 -37.21
N VAL A 103 -23.97 -17.08 -36.29
CA VAL A 103 -24.12 -16.72 -34.87
C VAL A 103 -23.72 -15.25 -34.62
N SER A 104 -24.27 -14.66 -33.55
CA SER A 104 -24.08 -13.24 -33.25
C SER A 104 -22.75 -12.90 -32.56
N THR A 105 -22.09 -13.88 -31.93
CA THR A 105 -20.86 -13.68 -31.14
C THR A 105 -19.73 -14.60 -31.59
N ILE A 106 -18.49 -14.15 -31.40
CA ILE A 106 -17.29 -14.93 -31.69
C ILE A 106 -17.16 -16.08 -30.69
N SER A 107 -17.48 -15.86 -29.41
CA SER A 107 -17.44 -16.90 -28.37
C SER A 107 -18.38 -18.09 -28.65
N GLU A 108 -19.58 -17.83 -29.16
CA GLU A 108 -20.48 -18.87 -29.64
C GLU A 108 -19.91 -19.59 -30.86
N GLY A 109 -19.33 -18.84 -31.80
CA GLY A 109 -18.64 -19.39 -32.98
C GLY A 109 -17.48 -20.33 -32.61
N ILE A 110 -16.64 -19.95 -31.65
CA ILE A 110 -15.55 -20.77 -31.10
C ILE A 110 -16.09 -22.07 -30.49
N THR A 111 -17.18 -21.99 -29.75
CA THR A 111 -17.82 -23.16 -29.10
C THR A 111 -18.34 -24.17 -30.13
N LEU A 112 -19.09 -23.70 -31.13
CA LEU A 112 -19.58 -24.53 -32.24
C LEU A 112 -18.41 -25.10 -33.07
N ALA A 113 -17.39 -24.29 -33.34
CA ALA A 113 -16.22 -24.71 -34.12
C ALA A 113 -15.40 -25.78 -33.40
N LYS A 114 -15.24 -25.69 -32.07
CA LYS A 114 -14.60 -26.73 -31.25
C LYS A 114 -15.33 -28.06 -31.35
N ALA A 115 -16.67 -28.05 -31.22
CA ALA A 115 -17.50 -29.25 -31.32
C ALA A 115 -17.44 -29.86 -32.73
N ALA A 116 -17.48 -29.02 -33.77
CA ALA A 116 -17.44 -29.45 -35.17
C ALA A 116 -16.04 -29.77 -35.71
N LYS A 117 -14.97 -29.45 -34.96
CA LYS A 117 -13.55 -29.49 -35.40
C LYS A 117 -13.30 -28.64 -36.66
N LYS A 118 -13.89 -27.44 -36.68
CA LYS A 118 -13.83 -26.46 -37.78
C LYS A 118 -13.08 -25.20 -37.36
N ARG A 119 -12.81 -24.30 -38.32
CA ARG A 119 -12.35 -22.94 -38.05
C ARG A 119 -13.54 -21.98 -37.87
N VAL A 120 -13.29 -20.77 -37.40
CA VAL A 120 -14.29 -19.70 -37.31
C VAL A 120 -14.02 -18.67 -38.41
N TYR A 121 -15.05 -18.28 -39.17
CA TYR A 121 -15.03 -17.17 -40.12
C TYR A 121 -15.86 -16.02 -39.54
N VAL A 122 -15.24 -14.87 -39.32
CA VAL A 122 -15.86 -13.71 -38.65
C VAL A 122 -15.93 -12.51 -39.59
N CYS A 123 -17.10 -11.88 -39.65
CA CYS A 123 -17.28 -10.64 -40.41
C CYS A 123 -16.32 -9.52 -39.96
N ALA A 124 -15.97 -8.63 -40.88
CA ALA A 124 -15.29 -7.36 -40.64
C ALA A 124 -16.24 -6.34 -39.96
N SER A 125 -16.63 -6.66 -38.72
CA SER A 125 -17.53 -5.89 -37.86
C SER A 125 -16.92 -5.70 -36.47
N THR A 126 -17.55 -4.88 -35.62
CA THR A 126 -17.19 -4.72 -34.20
C THR A 126 -17.98 -5.67 -33.32
N TYR A 127 -17.27 -6.39 -32.45
CA TYR A 127 -17.81 -7.32 -31.46
C TYR A 127 -17.42 -6.85 -30.05
N ALA A 128 -18.41 -6.62 -29.19
CA ALA A 128 -18.24 -6.09 -27.84
C ALA A 128 -18.15 -7.21 -26.79
N GLU A 129 -17.13 -8.06 -26.91
CA GLU A 129 -16.92 -9.24 -26.07
C GLU A 129 -15.44 -9.47 -25.75
N ALA A 130 -15.17 -10.13 -24.63
CA ALA A 130 -13.86 -10.70 -24.31
C ALA A 130 -13.79 -12.14 -24.87
N LEU A 131 -12.65 -12.57 -25.38
CA LEU A 131 -12.51 -13.88 -26.02
C LEU A 131 -11.67 -14.86 -25.20
N GLU A 132 -12.18 -16.08 -25.04
CA GLU A 132 -11.39 -17.25 -24.62
C GLU A 132 -11.08 -18.11 -25.84
N LEU A 133 -9.78 -18.25 -26.16
CA LEU A 133 -9.34 -19.10 -27.28
C LEU A 133 -9.29 -20.56 -26.85
N LEU A 134 -9.69 -21.47 -27.74
CA LEU A 134 -9.66 -22.91 -27.51
C LEU A 134 -8.60 -23.61 -28.38
N PRO A 135 -7.92 -24.66 -27.88
CA PRO A 135 -6.88 -25.36 -28.63
C PRO A 135 -7.45 -26.03 -29.88
N GLY A 136 -6.82 -25.80 -31.03
CA GLY A 136 -7.22 -26.29 -32.34
C GLY A 136 -8.34 -25.52 -33.05
N VAL A 137 -8.87 -24.43 -32.46
CA VAL A 137 -9.89 -23.59 -33.10
C VAL A 137 -9.21 -22.35 -33.70
N SER A 138 -8.95 -22.39 -35.01
CA SER A 138 -8.43 -21.23 -35.72
C SER A 138 -9.54 -20.23 -36.05
N ILE A 139 -9.25 -18.93 -35.97
CA ILE A 139 -10.17 -17.83 -36.25
C ILE A 139 -9.65 -17.02 -37.43
N VAL A 140 -10.50 -16.78 -38.41
CA VAL A 140 -10.24 -15.94 -39.56
C VAL A 140 -11.25 -14.82 -39.51
N GLY A 141 -10.78 -13.62 -39.12
CA GLY A 141 -11.55 -12.39 -39.22
C GLY A 141 -11.64 -11.91 -40.66
N ASN A 142 -11.70 -10.61 -40.83
CA ASN A 142 -11.64 -9.90 -42.12
C ASN A 142 -12.60 -10.38 -43.22
N MET A 143 -13.71 -11.04 -42.91
CA MET A 143 -14.68 -11.45 -43.92
C MET A 143 -15.61 -10.29 -44.30
N ASP A 144 -15.71 -9.93 -45.58
CA ASP A 144 -16.85 -9.16 -46.06
C ASP A 144 -18.08 -10.08 -46.12
N CYS A 145 -19.07 -9.74 -45.30
CA CYS A 145 -20.41 -10.33 -45.27
C CYS A 145 -21.51 -9.25 -45.34
N ALA A 146 -21.11 -7.98 -45.46
CA ALA A 146 -21.99 -6.82 -45.39
C ALA A 146 -22.41 -6.33 -46.79
N THR A 147 -21.50 -6.41 -47.77
CA THR A 147 -21.80 -6.04 -49.17
C THR A 147 -22.76 -7.02 -49.82
N ASP A 148 -22.64 -8.31 -49.51
CA ASP A 148 -23.55 -9.37 -49.94
C ASP A 148 -23.53 -10.51 -48.90
N PRO A 149 -24.59 -10.70 -48.09
CA PRO A 149 -24.60 -11.72 -47.04
C PRO A 149 -24.58 -13.16 -47.60
N THR A 150 -24.78 -13.35 -48.91
CA THR A 150 -24.63 -14.64 -49.59
C THR A 150 -23.19 -14.91 -50.04
N LYS A 151 -22.32 -13.89 -50.09
CA LYS A 151 -20.93 -13.98 -50.58
C LYS A 151 -19.92 -13.56 -49.51
N TRP A 152 -19.60 -14.53 -48.65
CA TRP A 152 -18.52 -14.41 -47.68
C TRP A 152 -17.17 -14.41 -48.39
N THR A 153 -16.52 -13.24 -48.46
CA THR A 153 -15.25 -13.05 -49.18
C THR A 153 -14.19 -12.42 -48.27
N ILE A 154 -12.92 -12.66 -48.57
CA ILE A 154 -11.81 -12.08 -47.79
C ILE A 154 -11.71 -10.57 -48.11
N SER A 155 -11.82 -9.74 -47.07
CA SER A 155 -11.71 -8.28 -47.11
C SER A 155 -10.32 -7.79 -46.70
N GLN A 156 -10.08 -6.49 -46.89
CA GLN A 156 -8.93 -5.78 -46.31
C GLN A 156 -9.23 -5.17 -44.93
N ALA A 157 -10.50 -5.06 -44.55
CA ALA A 157 -10.90 -4.55 -43.24
C ALA A 157 -10.85 -5.67 -42.19
N ASN A 158 -10.15 -5.46 -41.08
CA ASN A 158 -10.07 -6.42 -39.98
C ASN A 158 -11.37 -6.49 -39.16
N THR A 159 -11.57 -7.61 -38.47
CA THR A 159 -12.61 -7.75 -37.44
C THR A 159 -12.19 -7.02 -36.17
N ILE A 160 -13.04 -6.18 -35.58
CA ILE A 160 -12.72 -5.45 -34.35
C ILE A 160 -13.29 -6.20 -33.13
N VAL A 161 -12.43 -6.53 -32.18
CA VAL A 161 -12.81 -7.10 -30.88
C VAL A 161 -12.61 -6.01 -29.82
N ALA A 162 -13.72 -5.37 -29.42
CA ALA A 162 -13.73 -4.28 -28.46
C ALA A 162 -14.17 -4.80 -27.08
N SER A 163 -13.23 -5.35 -26.32
CA SER A 163 -13.57 -6.04 -25.06
C SER A 163 -14.10 -5.07 -24.00
N PRO A 164 -15.16 -5.43 -23.27
CA PRO A 164 -15.64 -4.68 -22.11
C PRO A 164 -14.80 -4.92 -20.84
N THR A 165 -13.98 -5.98 -20.80
CA THR A 165 -13.18 -6.40 -19.62
C THR A 165 -11.71 -6.62 -19.99
N SER A 166 -10.83 -6.69 -18.98
CA SER A 166 -9.40 -6.95 -19.17
C SER A 166 -8.99 -8.29 -18.53
N PRO A 167 -8.28 -9.20 -19.22
CA PRO A 167 -7.77 -9.10 -20.60
C PRO A 167 -8.84 -9.18 -21.69
N ALA A 168 -8.54 -8.65 -22.89
CA ALA A 168 -9.44 -8.75 -24.05
C ALA A 168 -9.44 -10.13 -24.71
N ILE A 169 -8.28 -10.79 -24.79
CA ILE A 169 -8.17 -12.19 -25.20
C ILE A 169 -7.40 -12.98 -24.15
N THR A 170 -7.94 -14.13 -23.77
CA THR A 170 -7.26 -15.14 -22.94
C THR A 170 -7.01 -16.40 -23.77
N ALA A 171 -5.77 -16.86 -23.77
CA ALA A 171 -5.32 -18.12 -24.37
C ALA A 171 -4.62 -18.97 -23.30
N ARG A 172 -5.16 -20.17 -23.04
CA ARG A 172 -4.61 -21.09 -22.04
C ARG A 172 -4.48 -22.48 -22.65
N GLU A 173 -3.36 -23.14 -22.40
CA GLU A 173 -3.09 -24.52 -22.87
C GLU A 173 -3.29 -24.71 -24.39
N ILE A 174 -2.99 -23.68 -25.20
CA ILE A 174 -3.06 -23.76 -26.66
C ILE A 174 -1.83 -24.53 -27.18
N ASN A 175 -1.87 -25.85 -27.03
CA ASN A 175 -0.78 -26.79 -27.39
C ASN A 175 -0.98 -27.48 -28.76
N VAL A 176 -2.14 -27.28 -29.39
CA VAL A 176 -2.46 -27.69 -30.77
C VAL A 176 -2.39 -26.44 -31.65
N PRO A 177 -1.92 -26.52 -32.92
CA PRO A 177 -1.89 -25.38 -33.83
C PRO A 177 -3.23 -24.63 -33.92
N THR A 178 -3.24 -23.40 -33.42
CA THR A 178 -4.34 -22.45 -33.48
C THR A 178 -3.82 -21.17 -34.13
N ARG A 179 -4.43 -20.77 -35.24
CA ARG A 179 -4.09 -19.53 -35.96
C ARG A 179 -5.22 -18.52 -35.82
N ILE A 180 -4.87 -17.27 -35.53
CA ILE A 180 -5.77 -16.12 -35.48
C ILE A 180 -5.36 -15.14 -36.58
N ASP A 181 -6.27 -14.84 -37.51
CA ASP A 181 -6.03 -13.98 -38.68
C ASP A 181 -6.91 -12.73 -38.68
N GLY A 182 -6.30 -11.54 -38.88
CA GLY A 182 -7.06 -10.33 -39.24
C GLY A 182 -7.98 -9.78 -38.15
N LEU A 183 -7.55 -9.83 -36.89
CA LEU A 183 -8.27 -9.27 -35.74
C LEU A 183 -7.59 -7.99 -35.22
N ASP A 184 -8.39 -6.95 -35.03
CA ASP A 184 -8.05 -5.72 -34.32
C ASP A 184 -8.65 -5.77 -32.91
N VAL A 185 -7.83 -6.19 -31.95
CA VAL A 185 -8.17 -6.38 -30.53
C VAL A 185 -7.93 -5.09 -29.76
N ILE A 186 -8.93 -4.65 -28.99
CA ILE A 186 -8.87 -3.47 -28.14
C ILE A 186 -9.30 -3.88 -26.72
N ALA A 187 -8.38 -3.78 -25.76
CA ALA A 187 -8.69 -3.93 -24.35
C ALA A 187 -9.15 -2.59 -23.75
N PRO A 188 -10.07 -2.61 -22.76
CA PRO A 188 -10.59 -1.39 -22.15
C PRO A 188 -9.53 -0.72 -21.29
N ALA A 189 -9.67 0.58 -21.05
CA ALA A 189 -8.87 1.29 -20.06
C ALA A 189 -9.10 0.71 -18.66
N GLY A 190 -8.05 0.71 -17.84
CA GLY A 190 -8.13 0.25 -16.46
C GLY A 190 -9.07 1.10 -15.60
N ASN A 191 -9.63 0.47 -14.57
CA ASN A 191 -10.56 1.09 -13.61
C ASN A 191 -10.21 0.70 -12.15
N ASP A 192 -11.06 1.10 -11.20
CA ASP A 192 -10.84 0.88 -9.76
C ASP A 192 -10.80 -0.59 -9.31
N THR A 193 -11.41 -1.51 -10.06
CA THR A 193 -11.48 -2.95 -9.78
C THR A 193 -10.55 -3.77 -10.67
N GLU A 194 -10.40 -3.38 -11.94
CA GLU A 194 -9.48 -3.95 -12.92
C GLU A 194 -8.49 -2.85 -13.36
N PRO A 195 -7.42 -2.58 -12.59
CA PRO A 195 -6.56 -1.43 -12.86
C PRO A 195 -5.75 -1.56 -14.15
N SER A 196 -5.52 -2.77 -14.65
CA SER A 196 -4.63 -3.05 -15.78
C SER A 196 -5.39 -3.31 -17.08
N SER A 197 -4.91 -2.74 -18.18
CA SER A 197 -5.37 -3.04 -19.54
C SER A 197 -4.43 -4.06 -20.19
N ILE A 198 -4.96 -5.22 -20.59
CA ILE A 198 -4.19 -6.31 -21.21
C ILE A 198 -4.86 -6.75 -22.52
N GLY A 199 -4.16 -6.62 -23.65
CA GLY A 199 -4.68 -6.98 -24.97
C GLY A 199 -4.82 -8.50 -25.16
N LEU A 200 -3.70 -9.22 -25.09
CA LEU A 200 -3.64 -10.67 -25.16
C LEU A 200 -2.90 -11.22 -23.93
N LEU A 201 -3.55 -12.15 -23.23
CA LEU A 201 -2.95 -12.98 -22.20
C LEU A 201 -2.76 -14.41 -22.74
N ALA A 202 -1.52 -14.90 -22.75
CA ALA A 202 -1.21 -16.28 -23.16
C ALA A 202 -0.45 -17.03 -22.07
N VAL A 203 -0.98 -18.19 -21.66
CA VAL A 203 -0.36 -19.09 -20.67
C VAL A 203 -0.26 -20.50 -21.26
N ASN A 204 0.91 -21.14 -21.16
CA ASN A 204 1.21 -22.48 -21.67
C ASN A 204 0.76 -22.72 -23.13
N SER A 205 0.85 -21.70 -23.98
CA SER A 205 0.26 -21.67 -25.32
C SER A 205 1.36 -21.75 -26.39
N THR A 206 1.82 -22.97 -26.67
CA THR A 206 2.92 -23.28 -27.60
C THR A 206 2.53 -23.35 -29.07
N GLY A 207 1.25 -23.59 -29.37
CA GLY A 207 0.69 -23.73 -30.72
C GLY A 207 -0.03 -22.49 -31.25
N LEU A 208 0.01 -21.35 -30.53
CA LEU A 208 -0.73 -20.14 -30.90
C LEU A 208 0.08 -19.25 -31.86
N THR A 209 -0.50 -18.97 -33.03
CA THR A 209 0.00 -17.98 -34.00
C THR A 209 -1.03 -16.88 -34.22
N PHE A 210 -0.59 -15.62 -34.20
CA PHE A 210 -1.41 -14.45 -34.53
C PHE A 210 -0.85 -13.75 -35.78
N VAL A 211 -1.67 -13.56 -36.82
CA VAL A 211 -1.23 -13.06 -38.13
C VAL A 211 -2.11 -11.92 -38.61
N GLY A 212 -1.52 -10.73 -38.72
CA GLY A 212 -2.20 -9.53 -39.20
C GLY A 212 -3.18 -8.94 -38.20
N GLY A 213 -3.33 -7.62 -38.27
CA GLY A 213 -4.17 -6.86 -37.36
C GLY A 213 -3.41 -6.24 -36.22
N LYS A 214 -4.14 -5.89 -35.16
CA LYS A 214 -3.66 -5.03 -34.08
C LYS A 214 -4.04 -5.61 -32.72
N ILE A 215 -3.16 -5.52 -31.75
CA ILE A 215 -3.48 -5.77 -30.34
C ILE A 215 -3.16 -4.49 -29.58
N GLU A 216 -4.20 -3.84 -29.06
CA GLU A 216 -4.13 -2.54 -28.40
C GLU A 216 -4.63 -2.64 -26.96
N ALA A 217 -3.76 -2.35 -26.00
CA ALA A 217 -4.14 -2.10 -24.62
C ALA A 217 -4.30 -0.59 -24.42
N GLN A 218 -5.41 -0.17 -23.81
CA GLN A 218 -5.62 1.21 -23.41
C GLN A 218 -4.82 1.55 -22.13
N SER A 219 -5.00 2.75 -21.58
CA SER A 219 -4.20 3.17 -20.42
C SER A 219 -4.62 2.44 -19.14
N GLY A 220 -3.66 2.17 -18.25
CA GLY A 220 -3.94 1.64 -16.91
C GLY A 220 -4.52 2.70 -15.96
N ALA A 221 -5.25 2.27 -14.95
CA ALA A 221 -5.84 3.14 -13.93
C ALA A 221 -4.77 3.80 -13.05
N ASN A 222 -4.97 5.06 -12.68
CA ASN A 222 -4.18 5.69 -11.62
C ASN A 222 -4.47 5.02 -10.28
N GLY A 223 -3.42 4.75 -9.50
CA GLY A 223 -3.52 4.28 -8.13
C GLY A 223 -4.15 5.36 -7.23
N LYS A 224 -5.03 4.94 -6.33
CA LYS A 224 -5.65 5.82 -5.34
C LYS A 224 -4.62 6.32 -4.33
N ASN A 225 -4.69 7.61 -4.01
CA ASN A 225 -3.93 8.16 -2.89
C ASN A 225 -4.41 7.55 -1.56
N GLY A 226 -3.47 7.36 -0.64
CA GLY A 226 -3.74 7.06 0.75
C GLY A 226 -4.41 8.25 1.46
N GLU A 227 -5.35 7.93 2.32
CA GLU A 227 -6.16 8.88 3.07
C GLU A 227 -5.68 8.96 4.52
N ALA A 228 -5.52 10.20 5.02
CA ALA A 228 -5.29 10.42 6.44
C ALA A 228 -6.64 10.30 7.19
N PRO A 229 -6.78 9.41 8.18
CA PRO A 229 -8.00 9.28 8.96
C PRO A 229 -8.14 10.46 9.90
N GLU A 230 -9.34 10.67 10.44
CA GLU A 230 -9.51 11.54 11.59
C GLU A 230 -8.63 11.12 12.76
N GLY A 231 -8.12 12.09 13.51
CA GLY A 231 -7.33 11.87 14.73
C GLY A 231 -8.15 11.24 15.85
N PHE A 232 -7.46 10.83 16.92
CA PHE A 232 -8.15 10.51 18.17
C PHE A 232 -8.76 11.78 18.77
N LEU A 233 -10.04 11.70 19.13
CA LEU A 233 -10.66 12.72 19.97
C LEU A 233 -10.22 12.49 21.42
N ALA A 234 -9.56 13.48 22.01
CA ALA A 234 -9.10 13.45 23.39
C ALA A 234 -10.23 13.91 24.32
N ASN A 235 -10.98 12.94 24.86
CA ASN A 235 -11.99 13.22 25.88
C ASN A 235 -11.29 13.37 27.24
N VAL A 236 -11.05 14.62 27.63
CA VAL A 236 -10.39 14.99 28.88
C VAL A 236 -11.36 14.86 30.04
N VAL A 237 -11.28 13.72 30.75
CA VAL A 237 -11.93 13.58 32.06
C VAL A 237 -11.01 14.23 33.09
N ARG A 238 -11.18 15.54 33.26
CA ARG A 238 -10.78 16.19 34.51
C ARG A 238 -11.63 15.53 35.60
N THR A 239 -11.00 14.75 36.47
CA THR A 239 -11.60 14.31 37.73
C THR A 239 -11.95 15.58 38.51
N ALA A 240 -13.23 15.95 38.45
CA ALA A 240 -13.71 17.28 38.83
C ALA A 240 -13.86 17.43 40.35
N GLU A 241 -12.92 16.88 41.11
CA GLU A 241 -12.58 17.47 42.39
C GLU A 241 -11.66 18.66 42.09
N PRO A 242 -12.15 19.93 42.12
CA PRO A 242 -11.23 21.05 42.28
C PRO A 242 -10.36 20.71 43.49
N PRO A 243 -9.02 20.96 43.43
CA PRO A 243 -8.07 20.45 44.41
C PRO A 243 -8.61 20.75 45.81
N ARG A 244 -9.06 19.71 46.53
CA ARG A 244 -10.00 19.85 47.67
C ARG A 244 -9.41 20.88 48.62
N ALA A 245 -9.97 22.10 48.58
CA ALA A 245 -9.22 23.33 48.85
C ALA A 245 -8.52 23.20 50.19
N ASN A 246 -7.18 23.02 50.11
CA ASN A 246 -6.37 22.28 51.07
C ASN A 246 -7.03 22.25 52.43
N SER A 247 -7.67 21.13 52.79
CA SER A 247 -8.34 20.96 54.09
C SER A 247 -7.28 20.92 55.18
N ALA A 248 -6.72 22.10 55.48
CA ALA A 248 -5.83 22.39 56.56
C ALA A 248 -6.66 22.29 57.83
N CYS A 249 -6.87 21.05 58.27
CA CYS A 249 -7.45 20.77 59.57
C CYS A 249 -6.55 21.42 60.62
N ILE A 250 -6.96 22.58 61.11
CA ILE A 250 -6.30 23.29 62.21
C ILE A 250 -6.49 22.43 63.46
N ALA A 251 -5.54 21.52 63.69
CA ALA A 251 -5.54 20.59 64.80
C ALA A 251 -5.03 21.26 66.09
N GLY A 252 -5.61 22.40 66.44
CA GLY A 252 -5.22 23.18 67.62
C GLY A 252 -6.10 24.41 67.82
N LEU A 253 -6.99 24.33 68.81
CA LEU A 253 -7.36 25.36 69.81
C LEU A 253 -8.79 25.12 70.33
N GLY A 254 -8.90 24.59 71.55
CA GLY A 254 -10.16 24.51 72.31
C GLY A 254 -11.16 23.45 71.87
N ALA A 255 -11.86 22.86 72.84
CA ALA A 255 -13.05 22.05 72.58
C ALA A 255 -14.20 22.97 72.13
N GLY A 256 -14.48 23.04 70.83
CA GLY A 256 -15.59 23.85 70.31
C GLY A 256 -15.79 23.84 68.79
N SER A 257 -14.71 23.81 68.00
CA SER A 257 -14.79 23.87 66.53
C SER A 257 -14.25 22.60 65.88
N PRO A 258 -15.07 21.53 65.78
CA PRO A 258 -14.69 20.36 65.00
C PRO A 258 -14.59 20.72 63.52
N CYS A 259 -13.62 20.15 62.82
CA CYS A 259 -13.61 20.07 61.36
C CYS A 259 -14.83 19.25 60.91
N ARG A 260 -15.98 19.91 60.68
CA ARG A 260 -17.19 19.24 60.20
C ARG A 260 -17.03 18.88 58.72
N TYR A 261 -16.66 17.64 58.44
CA TYR A 261 -17.36 16.92 57.37
C TYR A 261 -18.81 16.74 57.84
N SER A 262 -19.74 17.45 57.21
CA SER A 262 -21.14 17.45 57.59
C SER A 262 -21.89 16.26 56.99
N GLU A 263 -21.64 15.06 57.52
CA GLU A 263 -22.53 13.90 57.41
C GLU A 263 -22.19 12.89 58.53
N GLY A 264 -23.08 12.73 59.52
CA GLY A 264 -23.09 11.50 60.34
C GLY A 264 -22.29 11.39 61.65
N GLY A 265 -22.00 12.47 62.38
CA GLY A 265 -22.01 12.46 63.86
C GLY A 265 -21.08 11.55 64.70
N ALA A 266 -20.14 10.79 64.14
CA ALA A 266 -19.24 9.90 64.89
C ALA A 266 -17.76 10.35 64.84
N LEU A 267 -17.16 10.65 65.99
CA LEU A 267 -15.73 10.98 66.12
C LEU A 267 -14.87 9.70 66.08
N VAL A 268 -14.69 9.14 64.89
CA VAL A 268 -13.64 8.15 64.64
C VAL A 268 -12.27 8.82 64.68
N ASN A 269 -11.24 8.07 65.11
CA ASN A 269 -9.83 8.39 64.88
C ASN A 269 -9.50 8.23 63.38
N ALA A 270 -10.12 9.07 62.54
CA ALA A 270 -9.78 9.18 61.15
C ALA A 270 -8.34 9.70 61.07
N ARG A 271 -7.42 8.86 60.59
CA ARG A 271 -6.17 9.36 60.03
C ARG A 271 -6.58 10.37 58.94
N PRO A 272 -6.14 11.64 58.99
CA PRO A 272 -6.36 12.54 57.88
C PRO A 272 -5.46 12.06 56.74
N GLU A 273 -5.98 11.13 55.94
CA GLU A 273 -5.48 10.86 54.61
C GLU A 273 -5.76 12.12 53.80
N ILE A 274 -4.79 13.04 53.85
CA ILE A 274 -4.79 14.28 53.07
C ILE A 274 -4.94 13.86 51.62
N GLY A 275 -6.09 14.20 51.03
CA GLY A 275 -6.53 13.65 49.76
C GLY A 275 -5.46 13.79 48.70
N LEU A 276 -5.00 12.65 48.17
CA LEU A 276 -4.15 12.59 47.00
C LEU A 276 -4.86 13.33 45.87
N SER A 277 -4.23 14.39 45.36
CA SER A 277 -4.74 15.03 44.14
C SER A 277 -4.56 14.05 43.00
N GLN A 278 -5.67 13.46 42.54
CA GLN A 278 -5.66 12.54 41.41
C GLN A 278 -5.10 13.27 40.18
N GLY A 279 -4.25 12.59 39.42
CA GLY A 279 -3.84 13.09 38.12
C GLY A 279 -5.03 13.15 37.15
N GLY A 280 -4.94 14.03 36.15
CA GLY A 280 -5.98 14.11 35.11
C GLY A 280 -6.07 12.80 34.31
N GLN A 281 -7.23 12.49 33.74
CA GLN A 281 -7.39 11.34 32.84
C GLN A 281 -7.79 11.81 31.43
N VAL A 282 -7.25 11.13 30.42
CA VAL A 282 -7.65 11.30 29.01
C VAL A 282 -8.06 9.94 28.46
N THR A 283 -9.23 9.92 27.84
CA THR A 283 -9.69 8.80 27.02
C THR A 283 -9.64 9.21 25.56
N CYS A 284 -8.79 8.54 24.79
CA CYS A 284 -8.63 8.71 23.36
C CYS A 284 -9.61 7.83 22.61
N GLN A 285 -10.58 8.42 21.90
CA GLN A 285 -11.61 7.65 21.18
C GLN A 285 -11.54 7.90 19.68
N ALA A 286 -11.54 6.82 18.89
CA ALA A 286 -11.69 6.86 17.43
C ALA A 286 -12.13 5.49 16.90
N ALA A 287 -13.17 5.48 16.05
CA ALA A 287 -13.59 4.31 15.26
C ALA A 287 -13.66 2.96 16.03
N GLY A 288 -14.20 2.98 17.26
CA GLY A 288 -14.33 1.80 18.11
C GLY A 288 -13.11 1.45 18.98
N ALA A 289 -11.95 2.09 18.76
CA ALA A 289 -10.80 1.98 19.64
C ALA A 289 -10.87 3.01 20.79
N SER A 290 -10.48 2.59 22.00
CA SER A 290 -10.37 3.45 23.18
C SER A 290 -9.03 3.20 23.87
N LEU A 291 -8.22 4.25 24.03
CA LEU A 291 -6.97 4.23 24.82
C LEU A 291 -7.11 5.18 26.01
N THR A 292 -6.48 4.87 27.15
CA THR A 292 -6.50 5.74 28.33
C THR A 292 -5.08 6.10 28.77
N ALA A 293 -4.91 7.35 29.23
CA ALA A 293 -3.73 7.81 29.97
C ALA A 293 -4.18 8.54 31.24
N ALA A 294 -3.42 8.34 32.31
CA ALA A 294 -3.61 9.00 33.60
C ALA A 294 -2.35 9.77 34.00
N GLY A 295 -2.52 11.01 34.47
CA GLY A 295 -1.47 11.75 35.14
C GLY A 295 -1.12 11.17 36.51
N GLY A 296 0.03 11.55 37.04
CA GLY A 296 0.51 11.09 38.33
C GLY A 296 -0.26 11.65 39.52
N GLU A 297 -0.37 10.88 40.59
CA GLU A 297 -0.96 11.35 41.85
C GLU A 297 -0.03 12.36 42.54
N GLY A 298 -0.59 13.46 43.03
CA GLY A 298 0.13 14.47 43.80
C GLY A 298 0.73 13.93 45.11
N GLY A 299 1.87 14.46 45.54
CA GLY A 299 2.57 14.02 46.75
C GLY A 299 1.82 14.33 48.06
N VAL A 300 2.06 13.53 49.10
CA VAL A 300 1.43 13.72 50.42
C VAL A 300 2.36 14.52 51.33
N GLY A 301 1.93 15.72 51.73
CA GLY A 301 2.46 16.36 52.93
C GLY A 301 1.94 15.63 54.17
N ARG A 302 2.82 15.14 55.06
CA ARG A 302 2.40 14.47 56.30
C ARG A 302 2.33 15.43 57.47
N LEU A 303 1.21 15.42 58.19
CA LEU A 303 1.07 16.04 59.51
C LEU A 303 1.52 15.06 60.59
N TYR A 304 2.35 15.51 61.52
CA TYR A 304 2.69 14.78 62.74
C TYR A 304 2.26 15.60 63.95
N ARG A 305 1.43 15.01 64.81
CA ARG A 305 1.01 15.65 66.06
C ARG A 305 2.16 15.57 67.06
N ALA A 306 2.78 16.70 67.38
CA ALA A 306 3.75 16.78 68.47
C ALA A 306 3.02 16.63 69.83
N SER A 307 2.86 15.39 70.31
CA SER A 307 2.52 15.17 71.71
C SER A 307 3.69 15.64 72.57
N GLN A 308 3.40 16.48 73.57
CA GLN A 308 4.40 17.15 74.41
C GLN A 308 5.49 16.18 74.90
N GLY A 309 6.75 16.48 74.59
CA GLY A 309 7.93 15.79 75.14
C GLY A 309 8.65 14.77 74.26
N SER A 310 8.17 14.44 73.05
CA SER A 310 8.88 13.51 72.15
C SER A 310 9.31 14.18 70.84
N ALA A 311 10.63 14.23 70.60
CA ALA A 311 11.22 14.75 69.37
C ALA A 311 11.10 13.71 68.23
N VAL A 312 9.88 13.57 67.69
CA VAL A 312 9.63 12.73 66.51
C VAL A 312 10.30 13.40 65.29
N PRO A 313 11.16 12.69 64.52
CA PRO A 313 11.83 13.29 63.37
C PRO A 313 10.82 13.68 62.29
N TYR A 314 11.03 14.86 61.69
CA TYR A 314 10.29 15.29 60.50
C TYR A 314 10.51 14.29 59.37
N ALA A 315 9.51 13.49 59.03
CA ALA A 315 9.50 12.75 57.78
C ALA A 315 9.32 13.76 56.63
N ALA A 316 10.24 13.75 55.66
CA ALA A 316 10.14 14.58 54.47
C ALA A 316 8.80 14.34 53.74
N PRO A 317 8.21 15.37 53.09
CA PRO A 317 7.04 15.17 52.25
C PRO A 317 7.35 14.15 51.15
N THR A 318 6.40 13.28 50.83
CA THR A 318 6.62 12.32 49.74
C THR A 318 6.47 13.03 48.40
N PRO A 319 7.33 12.74 47.41
CA PRO A 319 7.09 13.15 46.02
C PRO A 319 5.71 12.67 45.53
N GLY A 320 5.18 13.34 44.52
CA GLY A 320 4.08 12.77 43.74
C GLY A 320 4.54 11.52 42.98
N LYS A 321 3.58 10.68 42.61
CA LYS A 321 3.85 9.52 41.74
C LYS A 321 3.98 9.99 40.29
N PRO A 322 4.74 9.28 39.44
CA PRO A 322 4.63 9.43 37.98
C PRO A 322 3.22 9.09 37.48
N GLY A 323 2.91 9.51 36.25
CA GLY A 323 1.67 9.11 35.58
C GLY A 323 1.74 7.68 35.01
N VAL A 324 0.62 7.21 34.46
CA VAL A 324 0.52 5.90 33.81
C VAL A 324 -0.02 6.07 32.37
N PRO A 325 0.69 5.56 31.35
CA PRO A 325 2.00 4.91 31.43
C PRO A 325 3.11 5.89 31.89
N ASP A 326 4.17 5.35 32.47
CA ASP A 326 5.39 6.12 32.85
C ASP A 326 6.44 6.10 31.72
N VAL A 327 6.09 5.50 30.58
CA VAL A 327 6.94 5.40 29.39
C VAL A 327 6.26 6.08 28.21
N THR A 328 7.03 6.85 27.46
CA THR A 328 6.59 7.32 26.13
C THR A 328 6.52 6.09 25.22
N PRO A 329 5.40 5.85 24.51
CA PRO A 329 5.30 4.76 23.55
C PRO A 329 6.43 4.84 22.52
N ALA A 330 6.90 3.70 22.03
CA ALA A 330 7.83 3.69 20.91
C ALA A 330 7.17 4.34 19.67
N GLN A 331 7.94 5.11 18.90
CA GLN A 331 7.47 5.63 17.61
C GLN A 331 7.10 4.43 16.71
N PRO A 332 5.89 4.37 16.14
CA PRO A 332 5.50 3.27 15.26
C PRO A 332 6.35 3.25 13.99
N ALA A 333 6.64 2.06 13.49
CA ALA A 333 7.35 1.89 12.22
C ALA A 333 6.59 2.52 11.04
N GLY A 334 7.32 3.10 10.09
CA GLY A 334 6.76 3.50 8.81
C GLY A 334 6.43 2.29 7.94
N GLY A 335 5.44 2.44 7.07
CA GLY A 335 5.17 1.53 5.96
C GLY A 335 6.18 1.74 4.82
N ALA A 336 6.39 0.71 4.03
CA ALA A 336 7.26 0.73 2.86
C ALA A 336 6.50 1.24 1.63
N SER A 337 7.14 2.11 0.85
CA SER A 337 6.70 2.40 -0.52
C SER A 337 6.99 1.21 -1.43
N SER A 338 6.20 1.07 -2.49
CA SER A 338 6.29 -0.10 -3.37
C SER A 338 7.57 -0.15 -4.21
N PHE A 339 8.08 -1.36 -4.40
CA PHE A 339 9.20 -1.67 -5.31
C PHE A 339 8.77 -1.87 -6.77
N GLY A 340 7.49 -1.64 -7.09
CA GLY A 340 6.92 -1.87 -8.42
C GLY A 340 5.79 -2.90 -8.36
N GLY A 341 5.02 -3.00 -9.44
CA GLY A 341 4.12 -4.13 -9.63
C GLY A 341 4.86 -5.41 -9.98
N THR A 342 4.22 -6.55 -9.78
CA THR A 342 4.79 -7.88 -10.05
C THR A 342 4.01 -8.58 -11.17
N PHE A 343 4.75 -9.16 -12.10
CA PHE A 343 4.19 -10.06 -13.11
C PHE A 343 4.13 -11.48 -12.53
N GLY A 344 2.99 -12.14 -12.68
CA GLY A 344 2.75 -13.50 -12.21
C GLY A 344 2.44 -14.46 -13.36
N GLU A 345 1.93 -15.64 -13.01
CA GLU A 345 1.37 -16.55 -14.01
C GLU A 345 0.00 -16.03 -14.48
N GLY A 346 -0.02 -15.40 -15.65
CA GLY A 346 -1.25 -14.92 -16.25
C GLY A 346 -1.84 -13.64 -15.64
N GLU A 347 -1.09 -12.85 -14.86
CA GLU A 347 -1.56 -11.57 -14.31
C GLU A 347 -0.43 -10.55 -14.08
N TYR A 348 -0.80 -9.28 -13.95
CA TYR A 348 0.05 -8.23 -13.36
C TYR A 348 -0.63 -7.70 -12.10
N ARG A 349 0.08 -7.75 -10.97
CA ARG A 349 -0.36 -7.17 -9.69
C ARG A 349 0.24 -5.79 -9.51
N VAL A 350 -0.59 -4.82 -9.17
CA VAL A 350 -0.15 -3.45 -8.89
C VAL A 350 0.79 -3.38 -7.69
N GLY A 351 1.74 -2.46 -7.73
CA GLY A 351 2.67 -2.21 -6.62
C GLY A 351 2.05 -1.28 -5.59
N ASP A 352 1.28 -1.81 -4.64
CA ASP A 352 0.75 -1.05 -3.50
C ASP A 352 1.84 -0.73 -2.46
N GLY A 353 1.73 0.42 -1.78
CA GLY A 353 2.51 0.71 -0.57
C GLY A 353 1.94 -0.02 0.65
N THR A 354 2.71 -0.14 1.73
CA THR A 354 2.23 -0.75 2.99
C THR A 354 1.79 0.29 4.02
N GLN A 355 0.86 -0.09 4.88
CA GLN A 355 0.35 0.78 5.94
C GLN A 355 1.40 0.98 7.05
N GLY A 356 1.55 2.22 7.53
CA GLY A 356 2.37 2.54 8.69
C GLY A 356 1.75 2.04 10.00
N GLY A 357 2.59 1.91 11.04
CA GLY A 357 2.15 1.49 12.36
C GLY A 357 1.38 2.58 13.12
N GLN A 358 0.56 2.14 14.08
CA GLN A 358 -0.08 3.01 15.07
C GLN A 358 0.40 2.60 16.48
N ALA A 359 0.58 3.56 17.38
CA ALA A 359 0.91 3.24 18.77
C ALA A 359 -0.29 2.60 19.49
N ALA A 360 -0.04 1.52 20.21
CA ALA A 360 -1.06 0.76 20.93
C ALA A 360 -1.46 1.38 22.28
N THR A 361 -0.76 2.43 22.73
CA THR A 361 -0.97 3.10 24.02
C THR A 361 -0.96 4.61 23.86
N ALA A 362 -1.66 5.31 24.76
CA ALA A 362 -1.53 6.75 24.92
C ALA A 362 -0.17 7.11 25.57
N SER A 363 0.25 8.36 25.47
CA SER A 363 1.58 8.78 25.93
C SER A 363 1.66 8.99 27.45
N ALA A 364 2.88 9.18 27.95
CA ALA A 364 3.12 9.18 29.39
C ALA A 364 2.39 10.31 30.13
N GLY A 365 1.85 10.00 31.30
CA GLY A 365 1.29 11.00 32.20
C GLY A 365 2.39 11.77 32.94
N GLY A 366 2.20 13.07 33.14
CA GLY A 366 3.11 13.91 33.90
C GLY A 366 3.14 13.48 35.36
N ALA A 367 4.28 13.65 36.04
CA ALA A 367 4.39 13.35 37.47
C ALA A 367 3.58 14.34 38.33
N GLY A 368 3.04 13.85 39.45
CA GLY A 368 2.46 14.70 40.48
C GLY A 368 3.51 15.58 41.16
N GLY A 369 3.12 16.79 41.54
CA GLY A 369 3.98 17.71 42.27
C GLY A 369 4.28 17.23 43.70
N PHE A 370 5.31 17.82 44.31
CA PHE A 370 5.65 17.57 45.71
C PHE A 370 4.58 18.15 46.65
N GLY A 371 4.23 17.41 47.70
CA GLY A 371 3.53 17.99 48.85
C GLY A 371 4.45 18.96 49.59
N SER A 372 3.90 20.03 50.16
CA SER A 372 4.67 20.97 50.99
C SER A 372 4.17 20.96 52.43
N ALA A 373 5.10 21.09 53.38
CA ALA A 373 4.79 21.25 54.80
C ALA A 373 5.48 22.51 55.33
N ALA A 374 4.72 23.37 56.00
CA ALA A 374 5.19 24.63 56.57
C ALA A 374 4.93 24.66 58.07
N LEU A 375 5.97 25.01 58.83
CA LEU A 375 5.86 25.34 60.26
C LEU A 375 5.52 26.82 60.38
N VAL A 376 4.34 27.13 60.93
CA VAL A 376 3.98 28.51 61.30
C VAL A 376 4.15 28.65 62.82
N PRO A 377 5.09 29.50 63.28
CA PRO A 377 5.18 29.85 64.70
C PRO A 377 3.90 30.55 65.14
N VAL A 378 3.28 30.05 66.21
CA VAL A 378 2.11 30.68 66.84
C VAL A 378 2.58 31.29 68.16
N PRO A 379 2.25 32.56 68.50
CA PRO A 379 2.84 33.22 69.66
C PRO A 379 2.58 32.58 71.03
N THR A 380 1.64 31.64 71.14
CA THR A 380 1.13 31.09 72.41
C THR A 380 1.04 29.56 72.49
N GLU A 381 1.41 28.83 71.42
CA GLU A 381 1.24 27.38 71.28
C GLU A 381 2.45 26.75 70.56
N PRO A 382 2.82 25.49 70.84
CA PRO A 382 3.94 24.82 70.17
C PRO A 382 3.61 24.46 68.71
N PHE A 383 3.93 25.39 67.80
CA PHE A 383 4.00 25.27 66.33
C PHE A 383 2.81 24.59 65.62
N MET A 384 2.06 25.35 64.81
CA MET A 384 1.13 24.75 63.85
C MET A 384 1.88 24.28 62.60
N THR A 385 1.88 22.97 62.33
CA THR A 385 2.24 22.40 61.04
C THR A 385 1.07 22.50 60.07
N PHE A 386 1.26 23.16 58.94
CA PHE A 386 0.37 23.08 57.79
C PHE A 386 0.97 22.11 56.78
N ALA A 387 0.17 21.20 56.25
CA ALA A 387 0.55 20.33 55.15
C ALA A 387 -0.40 20.54 53.97
N SER A 388 0.16 20.50 52.76
CA SER A 388 -0.56 20.55 51.49
C SER A 388 -0.20 19.31 50.68
N SER A 389 -1.18 18.80 49.94
CA SER A 389 -0.91 17.86 48.86
C SER A 389 -0.19 18.59 47.72
N GLY A 390 0.66 17.86 47.01
CA GLY A 390 1.15 18.31 45.71
C GLY A 390 0.03 18.22 44.68
N GLY A 391 0.11 19.02 43.62
CA GLY A 391 -0.88 18.97 42.55
C GLY A 391 -0.74 17.72 41.69
N GLY A 392 -1.86 17.19 41.17
CA GLY A 392 -1.86 16.02 40.29
C GLY A 392 -1.21 16.33 38.94
N GLY A 393 -0.52 15.35 38.36
CA GLY A 393 0.09 15.44 37.04
C GLY A 393 -0.95 15.43 35.91
N GLY A 394 -0.55 15.91 34.74
CA GLY A 394 -1.39 15.94 33.54
C GLY A 394 -1.44 14.59 32.82
N ALA A 395 -2.58 14.25 32.22
CA ALA A 395 -2.69 13.07 31.37
C ALA A 395 -1.83 13.20 30.10
N GLY A 396 -1.26 12.10 29.62
CA GLY A 396 -0.54 12.08 28.34
C GLY A 396 -1.46 12.22 27.12
N GLY A 397 -0.87 12.60 25.99
CA GLY A 397 -1.57 12.82 24.73
C GLY A 397 -1.92 11.53 23.98
N CYS A 398 -2.98 11.60 23.19
CA CYS A 398 -3.39 10.55 22.26
C CYS A 398 -2.45 10.48 21.05
N PRO A 399 -2.06 9.27 20.60
CA PRO A 399 -1.18 9.10 19.45
C PRO A 399 -1.86 9.51 18.13
N GLY A 400 -1.08 9.66 17.06
CA GLY A 400 -1.64 9.75 15.71
C GLY A 400 -2.17 8.38 15.23
N ARG A 401 -3.15 8.37 14.31
CA ARG A 401 -3.62 7.15 13.63
C ARG A 401 -2.98 7.03 12.25
N ALA A 402 -2.47 5.85 11.91
CA ALA A 402 -1.89 5.58 10.60
C ALA A 402 -2.98 5.65 9.52
N GLY A 403 -2.66 6.32 8.40
CA GLY A 403 -3.57 6.40 7.26
C GLY A 403 -3.38 5.27 6.28
N THR A 404 -4.23 5.21 5.25
CA THR A 404 -4.10 4.16 4.24
C THR A 404 -2.86 4.43 3.36
N PRO A 405 -2.23 3.37 2.82
CA PRO A 405 -1.16 3.54 1.84
C PRO A 405 -1.71 3.99 0.48
N GLY A 406 -0.81 4.50 -0.37
CA GLY A 406 -1.10 4.71 -1.77
C GLY A 406 -1.16 3.38 -2.53
N ARG A 407 -2.14 3.22 -3.41
CA ARG A 407 -2.24 2.07 -4.31
C ARG A 407 -1.35 2.23 -5.53
N GLY A 408 -0.89 1.13 -6.10
CA GLY A 408 -0.14 1.12 -7.36
C GLY A 408 -1.01 1.50 -8.56
N GLY A 409 -0.37 2.04 -9.58
CA GLY A 409 -0.98 2.26 -10.88
C GLY A 409 -1.06 0.96 -11.70
N GLY A 410 -2.11 0.84 -12.48
CA GLY A 410 -2.35 -0.31 -13.36
C GLY A 410 -1.47 -0.32 -14.61
N ALA A 411 -1.19 -1.52 -15.12
CA ALA A 411 -0.37 -1.69 -16.31
C ALA A 411 -1.14 -1.41 -17.60
N SER A 412 -0.42 -1.08 -18.66
CA SER A 412 -0.89 -1.22 -20.06
C SER A 412 0.03 -2.19 -20.79
N ILE A 413 -0.51 -3.33 -21.22
CA ILE A 413 0.27 -4.43 -21.80
C ILE A 413 -0.42 -4.94 -23.06
N ALA A 414 0.20 -4.80 -24.23
CA ALA A 414 -0.43 -5.32 -25.46
C ALA A 414 -0.46 -6.86 -25.44
N VAL A 415 0.66 -7.51 -25.10
CA VAL A 415 0.76 -8.97 -25.00
C VAL A 415 1.53 -9.38 -23.72
N LEU A 416 0.90 -10.20 -22.87
CA LEU A 416 1.51 -10.83 -21.70
C LEU A 416 1.58 -12.35 -21.92
N THR A 417 2.78 -12.92 -21.91
CA THR A 417 3.02 -14.35 -22.13
C THR A 417 3.71 -15.01 -20.95
N THR A 418 3.18 -16.12 -20.47
CA THR A 418 3.85 -17.03 -19.53
C THR A 418 4.01 -18.39 -20.20
N ARG A 419 5.25 -18.91 -20.29
CA ARG A 419 5.57 -20.22 -20.90
C ARG A 419 4.94 -20.45 -22.29
N SER A 420 4.81 -19.37 -23.07
CA SER A 420 4.07 -19.34 -24.33
C SER A 420 4.94 -18.77 -25.46
N PRO A 421 5.63 -19.62 -26.25
CA PRO A 421 6.45 -19.21 -27.38
C PRO A 421 5.59 -18.76 -28.57
N LEU A 422 4.81 -17.69 -28.38
CA LEU A 422 3.88 -17.17 -29.37
C LEU A 422 4.58 -16.78 -30.66
N ARG A 423 3.88 -16.94 -31.78
CA ARG A 423 4.34 -16.47 -33.09
C ARG A 423 3.43 -15.35 -33.59
N LEU A 424 4.01 -14.17 -33.79
CA LEU A 424 3.33 -12.95 -34.19
C LEU A 424 3.83 -12.55 -35.60
N GLU A 425 2.93 -12.36 -36.55
CA GLU A 425 3.28 -11.98 -37.92
C GLU A 425 2.46 -10.79 -38.41
N LYS A 426 3.11 -9.73 -38.91
CA LYS A 426 2.44 -8.53 -39.46
C LYS A 426 1.46 -7.86 -38.49
N THR A 427 1.66 -8.09 -37.19
CA THR A 427 0.80 -7.57 -36.11
C THR A 427 1.35 -6.25 -35.58
N VAL A 428 0.45 -5.30 -35.33
CA VAL A 428 0.75 -4.05 -34.62
C VAL A 428 0.42 -4.23 -33.14
N LEU A 429 1.40 -4.10 -32.25
CA LEU A 429 1.20 -4.21 -30.80
C LEU A 429 1.35 -2.81 -30.18
N ARG A 430 0.32 -2.37 -29.46
CA ARG A 430 0.26 -1.03 -28.85
C ARG A 430 -0.13 -1.11 -27.39
N ALA A 431 0.74 -0.65 -26.51
CA ALA A 431 0.36 -0.30 -25.14
C ALA A 431 0.07 1.20 -25.03
N GLY A 432 -0.99 1.56 -24.34
CA GLY A 432 -1.29 2.91 -23.85
C GLY A 432 -0.41 3.28 -22.65
N ASN A 433 -0.79 4.32 -21.91
CA ASN A 433 0.03 4.77 -20.78
C ASN A 433 -0.17 3.87 -19.55
N GLY A 434 0.90 3.65 -18.79
CA GLY A 434 0.78 3.08 -17.44
C GLY A 434 0.12 4.08 -16.49
N GLY A 435 -0.66 3.59 -15.53
CA GLY A 435 -1.33 4.45 -14.55
C GLY A 435 -0.35 5.03 -13.52
N ASN A 436 -0.57 6.26 -13.05
CA ASN A 436 0.29 6.85 -12.03
C ASN A 436 0.15 6.16 -10.67
N GLY A 437 1.22 6.14 -9.86
CA GLY A 437 1.19 5.59 -8.51
C GLY A 437 0.50 6.53 -7.52
N GLY A 438 -0.29 5.96 -6.60
CA GLY A 438 -0.96 6.71 -5.54
C GLY A 438 0.02 7.18 -4.47
N ARG A 439 -0.13 8.43 -4.01
CA ARG A 439 0.64 8.96 -2.87
C ARG A 439 0.24 8.25 -1.58
N GLY A 440 1.18 8.18 -0.66
CA GLY A 440 0.97 7.66 0.69
C GLY A 440 0.39 8.73 1.62
N SER A 441 0.21 8.40 2.89
CA SER A 441 -0.32 9.33 3.88
C SER A 441 0.52 9.33 5.16
N PHE A 442 0.68 10.48 5.79
CA PHE A 442 1.35 10.60 7.09
C PHE A 442 0.41 10.25 8.28
N GLY A 443 -0.80 9.75 8.02
CA GLY A 443 -1.82 9.58 9.04
C GLY A 443 -2.26 10.89 9.69
N SER A 444 -2.97 10.81 10.83
CA SER A 444 -3.36 11.97 11.62
C SER A 444 -2.26 12.44 12.59
N ALA A 445 -2.34 13.72 12.96
CA ALA A 445 -1.51 14.29 14.00
C ALA A 445 -1.88 13.72 15.39
N PRO A 446 -0.90 13.51 16.28
CA PRO A 446 -1.16 13.27 17.70
C PRO A 446 -1.72 14.51 18.40
N THR A 447 -2.26 14.31 19.60
CA THR A 447 -2.71 15.41 20.48
C THR A 447 -1.65 15.76 21.53
N LEU A 448 -1.70 16.99 22.05
CA LEU A 448 -0.90 17.39 23.20
C LEU A 448 -1.32 16.65 24.47
N GLY A 449 -0.37 16.41 25.36
CA GLY A 449 -0.67 16.04 26.75
C GLY A 449 -1.34 17.21 27.49
N GLN A 450 -2.08 16.88 28.53
CA GLN A 450 -2.77 17.86 29.36
C GLN A 450 -1.80 18.51 30.35
N ALA A 451 -2.09 19.76 30.74
CA ALA A 451 -1.38 20.40 31.85
C ALA A 451 -1.65 19.65 33.17
N GLY A 452 -0.64 19.63 34.06
CA GLY A 452 -0.84 19.23 35.44
C GLY A 452 -1.59 20.30 36.24
N ALA A 453 -2.16 19.89 37.37
CA ALA A 453 -2.74 20.80 38.35
C ALA A 453 -1.64 21.32 39.29
N GLY A 454 -1.67 22.61 39.64
CA GLY A 454 -0.73 23.21 40.59
C GLY A 454 0.73 23.02 40.16
N ALA A 455 1.53 22.35 41.00
CA ALA A 455 2.93 22.02 40.73
C ALA A 455 3.15 20.65 40.04
N GLY A 456 2.08 20.00 39.56
CA GLY A 456 2.17 18.77 38.77
C GLY A 456 2.68 19.04 37.35
N ALA A 457 3.50 18.13 36.82
CA ALA A 457 4.02 18.24 35.46
C ALA A 457 2.93 17.99 34.42
N ALA A 458 3.07 18.59 33.23
CA ALA A 458 2.23 18.27 32.09
C ALA A 458 2.50 16.83 31.57
N GLY A 459 1.49 16.20 30.98
CA GLY A 459 1.66 14.92 30.29
C GLY A 459 2.45 15.06 28.99
N ALA A 460 3.13 13.99 28.60
CA ALA A 460 3.86 13.93 27.34
C ALA A 460 2.90 14.04 26.15
N PRO A 461 3.27 14.75 25.06
CA PRO A 461 2.50 14.74 23.82
C PRO A 461 2.37 13.33 23.23
N GLY A 462 1.29 13.09 22.48
CA GLY A 462 1.10 11.86 21.74
C GLY A 462 2.22 11.60 20.73
N VAL A 463 2.62 10.34 20.58
CA VAL A 463 3.53 9.93 19.50
C VAL A 463 2.85 9.96 18.14
N GLN A 464 3.59 10.24 17.09
CA GLN A 464 3.03 10.33 15.75
C GLN A 464 2.64 8.96 15.20
N ALA A 465 1.77 8.93 14.19
CA ALA A 465 1.57 7.71 13.41
C ALA A 465 2.81 7.40 12.56
N GLY A 466 3.06 6.11 12.29
CA GLY A 466 3.91 5.70 11.18
C GLY A 466 3.32 6.21 9.86
N ALA A 467 4.16 6.73 8.97
CA ALA A 467 3.72 7.14 7.64
C ALA A 467 3.48 5.90 6.76
N SER A 468 2.46 5.93 5.90
CA SER A 468 2.10 4.84 5.00
C SER A 468 2.68 5.06 3.61
N GLY A 469 3.14 3.98 2.98
CA GLY A 469 3.93 3.99 1.75
C GLY A 469 3.21 4.53 0.51
N HIS A 470 4.01 4.92 -0.49
CA HIS A 470 3.56 5.22 -1.85
C HIS A 470 3.33 3.95 -2.66
N GLY A 471 2.32 3.97 -3.54
CA GLY A 471 2.18 2.97 -4.60
C GLY A 471 3.05 3.34 -5.80
N ALA A 472 3.57 2.33 -6.50
CA ALA A 472 4.36 2.52 -7.72
C ALA A 472 3.48 2.85 -8.92
N GLY A 473 4.04 3.52 -9.93
CA GLY A 473 3.40 3.63 -11.24
C GLY A 473 3.23 2.26 -11.91
N GLY A 474 2.26 2.18 -12.82
CA GLY A 474 2.07 1.02 -13.70
C GLY A 474 2.98 1.09 -14.93
N PRO A 475 3.41 -0.06 -15.48
CA PRO A 475 4.24 -0.12 -16.66
C PRO A 475 3.44 0.10 -17.96
N SER A 476 4.14 0.43 -19.04
CA SER A 476 3.61 0.42 -20.42
C SER A 476 4.51 -0.43 -21.30
N ILE A 477 4.03 -1.59 -21.77
CA ILE A 477 4.89 -2.57 -22.45
C ILE A 477 4.16 -3.24 -23.61
N ALA A 478 4.75 -3.28 -24.80
CA ALA A 478 4.12 -3.98 -25.92
C ALA A 478 4.16 -5.51 -25.73
N ILE A 479 5.31 -6.10 -25.34
CA ILE A 479 5.43 -7.54 -25.05
C ILE A 479 6.07 -7.77 -23.68
N VAL A 480 5.40 -8.55 -22.82
CA VAL A 480 5.95 -9.06 -21.56
C VAL A 480 6.04 -10.58 -21.64
N HIS A 481 7.22 -11.15 -21.33
CA HIS A 481 7.44 -12.59 -21.35
C HIS A 481 8.29 -13.08 -20.16
N ASP A 482 8.15 -14.35 -19.76
CA ASP A 482 8.90 -14.94 -18.65
C ASP A 482 10.22 -15.58 -19.14
N THR A 483 10.13 -16.51 -20.08
CA THR A 483 11.22 -17.44 -20.42
C THR A 483 11.52 -17.40 -21.91
N THR A 484 10.52 -17.69 -22.74
CA THR A 484 10.66 -17.74 -24.20
C THR A 484 10.10 -16.47 -24.84
N VAL A 485 10.96 -15.76 -25.58
CA VAL A 485 10.57 -14.55 -26.33
C VAL A 485 9.60 -14.94 -27.47
N PRO A 486 8.46 -14.25 -27.63
CA PRO A 486 7.61 -14.41 -28.81
C PRO A 486 8.37 -14.16 -30.12
N THR A 487 8.19 -15.04 -31.10
CA THR A 487 8.75 -14.86 -32.45
C THR A 487 7.99 -13.77 -33.19
N GLN A 488 8.69 -12.76 -33.69
CA GLN A 488 8.11 -11.60 -34.35
C GLN A 488 8.54 -11.54 -35.82
N VAL A 489 7.58 -11.50 -36.74
CA VAL A 489 7.84 -11.41 -38.19
C VAL A 489 7.10 -10.19 -38.74
N GLN A 490 7.83 -9.14 -39.10
CA GLN A 490 7.23 -7.88 -39.61
C GLN A 490 6.25 -7.21 -38.62
N CYS A 491 6.43 -7.40 -37.31
CA CYS A 491 5.64 -6.73 -36.28
C CYS A 491 6.03 -5.25 -36.13
N GLN A 492 5.07 -4.44 -35.68
CA GLN A 492 5.34 -3.08 -35.20
C GLN A 492 5.02 -3.03 -33.71
N LEU A 493 6.00 -2.65 -32.89
CA LEU A 493 5.83 -2.46 -31.46
C LEU A 493 5.72 -0.96 -31.15
N ALA A 494 4.89 -0.62 -30.18
CA ALA A 494 4.88 0.69 -29.57
C ALA A 494 4.34 0.61 -28.13
N HIS A 495 4.99 1.34 -27.23
CA HIS A 495 4.51 1.57 -25.87
C HIS A 495 4.17 3.06 -25.65
N GLY A 496 3.35 3.32 -24.64
CA GLY A 496 3.07 4.66 -24.12
C GLY A 496 4.09 5.09 -23.07
N ALA A 497 3.73 6.11 -22.30
CA ALA A 497 4.51 6.53 -21.14
C ALA A 497 4.33 5.56 -19.96
N ALA A 498 5.38 5.37 -19.16
CA ALA A 498 5.29 4.74 -17.85
C ALA A 498 4.48 5.61 -16.89
N GLY A 499 3.79 4.99 -15.94
CA GLY A 499 3.11 5.70 -14.86
C GLY A 499 4.10 6.41 -13.95
N VAL A 500 3.78 7.64 -13.53
CA VAL A 500 4.62 8.40 -12.60
C VAL A 500 4.51 7.81 -11.19
N SER A 501 5.64 7.35 -10.64
CA SER A 501 5.76 6.98 -9.23
C SER A 501 5.96 8.22 -8.35
N PRO A 502 5.28 8.34 -7.20
CA PRO A 502 5.54 9.43 -6.26
C PRO A 502 6.98 9.42 -5.73
N GLY A 503 7.64 10.58 -5.81
CA GLY A 503 8.93 10.82 -5.17
C GLY A 503 8.81 10.95 -3.66
N GLU A 504 9.95 10.95 -2.97
CA GLU A 504 10.02 11.03 -1.50
C GLU A 504 9.27 12.24 -0.93
N GLN A 505 8.58 12.02 0.19
CA GLN A 505 7.91 13.09 0.94
C GLN A 505 8.36 13.09 2.39
N THR A 506 8.73 14.26 2.92
CA THR A 506 9.08 14.44 4.34
C THR A 506 8.13 15.44 5.00
N GLN A 507 7.62 15.09 6.18
CA GLN A 507 6.84 15.96 7.06
C GLN A 507 7.59 16.19 8.38
N PRO A 508 7.73 17.44 8.85
CA PRO A 508 8.30 17.72 10.18
C PRO A 508 7.54 17.04 11.33
N GLY A 509 8.23 16.89 12.47
CA GLY A 509 7.61 16.50 13.74
C GLY A 509 6.49 17.47 14.13
N THR A 510 5.39 16.95 14.69
CA THR A 510 4.22 17.76 15.09
C THR A 510 4.53 18.59 16.33
N PHE A 511 5.36 18.06 17.23
CA PHE A 511 5.80 18.72 18.45
C PHE A 511 7.33 18.79 18.53
N PRO A 512 7.91 19.75 19.27
CA PRO A 512 9.35 19.85 19.47
C PRO A 512 9.96 18.54 19.98
N GLY A 513 11.10 18.14 19.40
CA GLY A 513 11.77 16.88 19.74
C GLY A 513 11.21 15.62 19.07
N GLN A 514 10.07 15.70 18.36
CA GLN A 514 9.62 14.59 17.51
C GLN A 514 10.44 14.54 16.21
N PRO A 515 10.85 13.35 15.75
CA PRO A 515 11.58 13.21 14.48
C PRO A 515 10.69 13.60 13.30
N ALA A 516 11.31 14.06 12.21
CA ALA A 516 10.61 14.16 10.94
C ALA A 516 10.19 12.76 10.46
N ARG A 517 9.08 12.68 9.72
CA ARG A 517 8.57 11.46 9.11
C ARG A 517 8.81 11.53 7.62
N THR A 518 9.35 10.46 7.04
CA THR A 518 9.61 10.37 5.60
C THR A 518 8.85 9.19 5.03
N ILE A 519 8.17 9.39 3.90
CA ILE A 519 7.67 8.33 3.03
C ILE A 519 8.71 8.20 1.90
N PRO A 520 9.42 7.06 1.76
CA PRO A 520 10.38 6.86 0.69
C PRO A 520 9.73 6.99 -0.70
N ALA A 521 10.51 7.34 -1.71
CA ALA A 521 10.03 7.30 -3.09
C ALA A 521 9.56 5.88 -3.47
N ALA A 522 8.50 5.78 -4.29
CA ALA A 522 8.16 4.51 -4.93
C ALA A 522 9.07 4.26 -6.15
N THR A 523 9.32 2.99 -6.47
CA THR A 523 10.18 2.64 -7.61
C THR A 523 9.58 3.13 -8.93
N PRO A 524 10.34 3.78 -9.82
CA PRO A 524 9.85 4.23 -11.13
C PRO A 524 9.30 3.07 -11.97
N ALA A 525 8.20 3.31 -12.68
CA ALA A 525 7.65 2.34 -13.60
C ALA A 525 8.43 2.28 -14.93
N ILE A 526 8.30 1.16 -15.64
CA ILE A 526 9.02 0.87 -16.89
C ILE A 526 8.14 1.13 -18.12
N ALA A 527 8.77 1.64 -19.19
CA ALA A 527 8.17 1.79 -20.51
C ALA A 527 9.15 1.30 -21.58
N GLN A 528 8.78 0.25 -22.32
CA GLN A 528 9.64 -0.40 -23.32
C GLN A 528 8.84 -1.33 -24.24
N ASP A 529 9.38 -1.65 -25.42
CA ASP A 529 8.70 -2.53 -26.38
C ASP A 529 8.69 -4.01 -25.95
N THR A 530 9.70 -4.48 -25.23
CA THR A 530 9.78 -5.88 -24.78
C THR A 530 10.42 -5.96 -23.40
N PHE A 531 9.83 -6.75 -22.50
CA PHE A 531 10.30 -6.96 -21.13
C PHE A 531 10.33 -8.45 -20.77
N LYS A 532 11.40 -8.86 -20.11
CA LYS A 532 11.52 -10.15 -19.45
C LYS A 532 11.30 -9.98 -17.93
N TYR A 533 10.39 -10.75 -17.34
CA TYR A 533 10.11 -10.73 -15.89
C TYR A 533 10.62 -11.96 -15.15
#